data_AF-A0A386C951-F1
#
_entry.id   AF-A0A386C951-F1
#
_cell.length_a   1.000
_cell.length_b   1.000
_cell.length_c   1.000
_cell.angle_alpha   90.00
_cell.angle_beta   90.00
_cell.angle_gamma   90.00
#
_symmetry.space_group_name_H-M   'P 1'
#
loop_
_entity.id
_entity.type
_entity.pdbx_description
1 polymer ?
#
loop_
_entity_poly.entity_id
_entity_poly.type
_entity_poly.pdbx_seq_one_letter_code
_entity_poly.pdbx_strand_id
1 'polypeptide(L)'
;MRHGRVFFMGDAAKVVSPFGARGGNTGVADADNLAWKLAAVMKGLAAPALLDSYNEERHEAAQQNVMVTNRTARFLRPAEGIERVFRDAALGLARQYVFARQLVNTGRMAIANPYTRSSACAEGGGVSMQNVSFHWADGSDGTVNDLLRWAGGRLLLLVFGDAGR
;
A
#
# COMPACT_ATOMS: atom_id res chain seq x y z
N MET A 1 -13.77 8.79 3.27
CA MET A 1 -13.72 7.59 4.15
C MET A 1 -13.91 7.92 5.63
N ARG A 2 -14.06 9.19 6.03
CA ARG A 2 -14.47 9.60 7.37
C ARG A 2 -15.61 10.61 7.27
N HIS A 3 -16.59 10.52 8.17
CA HIS A 3 -17.63 11.52 8.38
C HIS A 3 -17.81 11.74 9.88
N GLY A 4 -17.18 12.79 10.42
CA GLY A 4 -17.15 13.05 11.86
C GLY A 4 -16.51 11.90 12.64
N ARG A 5 -17.34 11.18 13.41
CA ARG A 5 -16.95 10.01 14.22
C ARG A 5 -17.20 8.67 13.53
N VAL A 6 -17.71 8.68 12.30
CA VAL A 6 -18.01 7.49 11.49
C VAL A 6 -16.89 7.27 10.48
N PHE A 7 -16.43 6.02 10.36
CA PHE A 7 -15.40 5.61 9.43
C PHE A 7 -15.93 4.50 8.51
N PHE A 8 -15.51 4.54 7.25
CA PHE A 8 -15.86 3.54 6.24
C PHE A 8 -14.59 2.85 5.79
N MET A 9 -14.59 1.51 5.73
CA MET A 9 -13.46 0.69 5.27
C MET A 9 -13.93 -0.48 4.41
N GLY A 10 -13.02 -1.04 3.60
CA GLY A 10 -13.33 -2.18 2.72
C GLY A 10 -14.46 -1.85 1.75
N ASP A 11 -15.32 -2.83 1.47
CA ASP A 11 -16.41 -2.68 0.48
C ASP A 11 -17.46 -1.62 0.89
N ALA A 12 -17.60 -1.33 2.19
CA ALA A 12 -18.44 -0.24 2.67
C ALA A 12 -17.91 1.15 2.29
N ALA A 13 -16.61 1.26 2.00
CA ALA A 13 -15.99 2.50 1.52
C ALA A 13 -15.80 2.53 0.00
N LYS A 14 -15.47 1.38 -0.59
CA LYS A 14 -15.05 1.27 -1.99
C LYS A 14 -15.27 -0.13 -2.52
N VAL A 15 -16.04 -0.22 -3.60
CA VAL A 15 -16.17 -1.46 -4.37
C VAL A 15 -15.17 -1.40 -5.52
N VAL A 16 -14.28 -2.39 -5.57
CA VAL A 16 -13.27 -2.52 -6.64
C VAL A 16 -13.56 -3.74 -7.50
N SER A 17 -13.13 -3.68 -8.77
CA SER A 17 -13.22 -4.83 -9.67
C SER A 17 -12.52 -6.06 -9.07
N PRO A 18 -13.07 -7.28 -9.22
CA PRO A 18 -12.53 -8.49 -8.59
C PRO A 18 -11.16 -8.90 -9.16
N PHE A 19 -10.70 -8.29 -10.26
CA PHE A 19 -9.41 -8.60 -10.86
C PHE A 19 -8.26 -8.28 -9.91
N GLY A 20 -7.51 -9.31 -9.50
CA GLY A 20 -6.32 -9.19 -8.65
C GLY A 20 -6.56 -9.28 -7.14
N ALA A 21 -7.71 -9.82 -6.70
CA ALA A 21 -8.02 -10.07 -5.27
C ALA A 21 -7.86 -8.85 -4.34
N ARG A 22 -8.14 -7.64 -4.86
CA ARG A 22 -7.87 -6.39 -4.13
C ARG A 22 -8.93 -6.03 -3.10
N GLY A 23 -10.19 -6.48 -3.22
CA GLY A 23 -11.27 -6.14 -2.28
C GLY A 23 -10.90 -6.46 -0.82
N GLY A 24 -10.76 -7.75 -0.50
CA GLY A 24 -10.40 -8.20 0.85
C GLY A 24 -9.05 -7.63 1.35
N ASN A 25 -8.02 -7.66 0.51
CA ASN A 25 -6.69 -7.14 0.87
C ASN A 25 -6.72 -5.65 1.22
N THR A 26 -7.53 -4.85 0.50
CA THR A 26 -7.65 -3.43 0.81
C THR A 26 -8.42 -3.17 2.08
N GLY A 27 -9.43 -3.98 2.41
CA GLY A 27 -10.14 -3.90 3.68
C GLY A 27 -9.22 -4.15 4.88
N VAL A 28 -8.37 -5.18 4.80
CA VAL A 28 -7.36 -5.45 5.85
C VAL A 28 -6.41 -4.27 6.02
N ALA A 29 -5.90 -3.72 4.92
CA ALA A 29 -5.01 -2.55 4.97
C ALA A 29 -5.72 -1.25 5.41
N ASP A 30 -7.03 -1.13 5.17
CA ASP A 30 -7.83 -0.02 5.71
C ASP A 30 -7.95 -0.14 7.24
N ALA A 31 -8.23 -1.35 7.74
CA ALA A 31 -8.34 -1.62 9.17
C ALA A 31 -7.00 -1.41 9.89
N ASP A 32 -5.91 -1.94 9.33
CA ASP A 32 -4.55 -1.78 9.85
C ASP A 32 -4.17 -0.30 9.96
N ASN A 33 -4.44 0.50 8.92
CA ASN A 33 -4.17 1.94 8.93
C ASN A 33 -4.99 2.71 9.97
N LEU A 34 -6.28 2.40 10.11
CA LEU A 34 -7.18 3.11 11.01
C LEU A 34 -6.97 2.73 12.49
N ALA A 35 -6.74 1.44 12.77
CA ALA A 35 -6.75 0.90 14.13
C ALA A 35 -5.73 1.60 15.03
N TRP A 36 -4.49 1.76 14.58
CA TRP A 36 -3.45 2.40 15.40
C TRP A 36 -3.69 3.90 15.58
N LYS A 37 -4.16 4.61 14.54
CA LYS A 37 -4.48 6.05 14.60
C LYS A 37 -5.62 6.30 15.58
N LEU A 38 -6.67 5.48 15.50
CA LEU A 38 -7.82 5.57 16.39
C LEU A 38 -7.40 5.29 17.84
N ALA A 39 -6.61 4.24 18.07
CA ALA A 39 -6.08 3.93 19.40
C ALA A 39 -5.20 5.07 19.95
N ALA A 40 -4.35 5.68 19.12
CA ALA A 40 -3.50 6.80 19.54
C ALA A 40 -4.32 8.02 19.95
N VAL A 41 -5.32 8.41 19.16
CA VAL A 41 -6.21 9.54 19.49
C VAL A 41 -7.06 9.24 20.73
N MET A 42 -7.62 8.04 20.85
CA MET A 42 -8.42 7.65 22.02
C MET A 42 -7.60 7.64 23.32
N LYS A 43 -6.31 7.33 23.24
CA LYS A 43 -5.38 7.35 24.38
C LYS A 43 -4.79 8.75 24.64
N GLY A 44 -5.17 9.77 23.86
CA GLY A 44 -4.62 11.12 23.98
C GLY A 44 -3.15 11.26 23.54
N LEU A 45 -2.62 10.27 22.81
CA LEU A 45 -1.22 10.25 22.33
C LEU A 45 -1.05 10.98 20.99
N ALA A 46 -2.15 11.27 20.30
CA ALA A 46 -2.14 11.98 19.03
C ALA A 46 -3.32 12.95 18.94
N ALA A 47 -3.14 14.03 18.19
CA ALA A 47 -4.20 14.98 17.91
C ALA A 47 -5.31 14.35 17.04
N PRO A 48 -6.59 14.74 17.20
CA PRO A 48 -7.69 14.24 16.37
C PRO A 48 -7.49 14.43 14.85
N ALA A 49 -6.68 15.41 14.46
CA ALA A 49 -6.31 15.67 13.06
C ALA A 49 -5.57 14.49 12.40
N LEU A 50 -4.89 13.63 13.18
CA LEU A 50 -4.27 12.41 12.64
C LEU A 50 -5.30 11.48 11.97
N LEU A 51 -6.56 11.51 12.41
CA LEU A 51 -7.62 10.69 11.81
C LEU A 51 -8.08 11.22 10.45
N ASP A 52 -7.76 12.45 10.08
CA ASP A 52 -8.04 12.97 8.74
C ASP A 52 -7.11 12.35 7.70
N SER A 53 -5.87 12.02 8.09
CA SER A 53 -4.91 11.35 7.21
C SER A 53 -5.35 9.94 6.80
N TYR A 54 -6.22 9.28 7.57
CA TYR A 54 -6.84 8.02 7.15
C TYR A 54 -7.56 8.18 5.80
N ASN A 55 -8.35 9.24 5.65
CA ASN A 55 -9.05 9.48 4.40
C ASN A 55 -8.08 9.76 3.26
N GLU A 56 -7.10 10.65 3.49
CA GLU A 56 -6.10 11.04 2.49
C GLU A 56 -5.36 9.81 1.94
N GLU A 57 -4.82 9.00 2.84
CA GLU A 57 -4.02 7.81 2.54
C GLU A 57 -4.84 6.71 1.87
N ARG A 58 -6.00 6.37 2.44
CA ARG A 58 -6.80 5.23 1.97
C ARG A 58 -7.63 5.55 0.74
N HIS A 59 -7.93 6.83 0.50
CA HIS A 59 -8.48 7.30 -0.76
C HIS A 59 -7.44 7.28 -1.88
N GLU A 60 -6.22 7.74 -1.63
CA GLU A 60 -5.12 7.63 -2.59
C GLU A 60 -4.88 6.17 -3.00
N ALA A 61 -4.79 5.27 -2.02
CA ALA A 61 -4.68 3.83 -2.24
C ALA A 61 -5.83 3.28 -3.10
N ALA A 62 -7.06 3.75 -2.89
CA ALA A 62 -8.23 3.34 -3.67
C ALA A 62 -8.12 3.79 -5.13
N GLN A 63 -7.72 5.04 -5.38
CA GLN A 63 -7.53 5.58 -6.73
C GLN A 63 -6.47 4.79 -7.50
N GLN A 64 -5.34 4.48 -6.86
CA GLN A 64 -4.29 3.64 -7.46
C GLN A 64 -4.81 2.25 -7.83
N ASN A 65 -5.57 1.62 -6.93
CA ASN A 65 -6.18 0.32 -7.20
C ASN A 65 -7.17 0.36 -8.38
N VAL A 66 -8.00 1.41 -8.48
CA VAL A 66 -8.92 1.59 -9.62
C VAL A 66 -8.14 1.74 -10.92
N MET A 67 -7.07 2.53 -10.95
CA MET A 67 -6.24 2.68 -12.16
C MET A 67 -5.60 1.36 -12.61
N VAL A 68 -5.01 0.61 -11.67
CA VAL A 68 -4.35 -0.68 -11.97
C VAL A 68 -5.36 -1.73 -12.44
N THR A 69 -6.52 -1.81 -11.78
CA THR A 69 -7.56 -2.77 -12.13
C THR A 69 -8.21 -2.44 -13.48
N ASN A 70 -8.45 -1.16 -13.77
CA ASN A 70 -8.95 -0.72 -15.09
C ASN A 70 -7.96 -1.05 -16.21
N ARG A 71 -6.66 -0.81 -16.00
CA ARG A 71 -5.61 -1.18 -16.97
C ARG A 71 -5.58 -2.69 -17.21
N THR A 72 -5.67 -3.48 -16.13
CA THR A 72 -5.72 -4.94 -16.22
C THR A 72 -6.96 -5.41 -16.98
N ALA A 73 -8.13 -4.87 -16.67
CA ALA A 73 -9.37 -5.24 -17.33
C ALA A 73 -9.33 -4.95 -18.84
N ARG A 74 -8.85 -3.76 -19.25
CA ARG A 74 -8.71 -3.39 -20.67
C ARG A 74 -7.67 -4.22 -21.41
N PHE A 75 -6.65 -4.75 -20.73
CA PHE A 75 -5.70 -5.66 -21.36
C PHE A 75 -6.26 -7.09 -21.49
N LEU A 76 -6.98 -7.58 -20.48
CA LEU A 76 -7.59 -8.91 -20.51
C LEU A 76 -8.75 -8.99 -21.51
N ARG A 77 -9.59 -7.94 -21.57
CA ARG A 77 -10.69 -7.80 -22.53
C ARG A 77 -10.59 -6.45 -23.25
N PRO A 78 -9.71 -6.33 -24.26
CA PRO A 78 -9.57 -5.09 -25.00
C PRO A 78 -10.79 -4.84 -25.89
N ALA A 79 -11.15 -3.57 -26.03
CA ALA A 79 -12.05 -3.14 -27.09
C ALA A 79 -11.43 -3.41 -28.47
N GLU A 80 -12.26 -3.36 -29.51
CA GLU A 80 -11.78 -3.37 -30.90
C GLU A 80 -10.84 -2.18 -31.19
N GLY A 81 -9.99 -2.32 -32.21
CA GLY A 81 -9.06 -1.27 -32.62
C GLY A 81 -7.75 -1.26 -31.82
N ILE A 82 -7.32 -0.09 -31.36
CA ILE A 82 -5.95 0.12 -30.87
C ILE A 82 -5.61 -0.71 -29.63
N GLU A 83 -6.56 -0.97 -28.74
CA GLU A 83 -6.34 -1.78 -27.53
C GLU A 83 -6.02 -3.24 -27.88
N ARG A 84 -6.76 -3.81 -28.83
CA ARG A 84 -6.52 -5.18 -29.32
C ARG A 84 -5.18 -5.28 -30.02
N VAL A 85 -4.89 -4.33 -30.92
CA VAL A 85 -3.61 -4.27 -31.63
C VAL A 85 -2.44 -4.19 -30.64
N PHE A 86 -2.56 -3.32 -29.63
CA PHE A 86 -1.54 -3.19 -28.59
C PHE A 86 -1.35 -4.49 -27.80
N ARG A 87 -2.44 -5.11 -27.33
CA ARG A 87 -2.37 -6.38 -26.58
C ARG A 87 -1.71 -7.48 -27.40
N ASP A 88 -2.13 -7.64 -28.64
CA ASP A 88 -1.65 -8.72 -29.51
C ASP A 88 -0.17 -8.52 -29.85
N ALA A 89 0.26 -7.28 -30.11
CA ALA A 89 1.68 -6.93 -30.28
C ALA A 89 2.50 -7.20 -29.00
N ALA A 90 2.00 -6.79 -27.83
CA ALA A 90 2.67 -7.03 -26.55
C ALA A 90 2.85 -8.54 -26.28
N LEU A 91 1.82 -9.35 -26.51
CA LEU A 91 1.87 -10.81 -26.36
C LEU A 91 2.81 -11.48 -27.38
N GLY A 92 2.79 -11.02 -28.64
CA GLY A 92 3.69 -11.51 -29.68
C GLY A 92 5.16 -11.25 -29.35
N LEU A 93 5.48 -10.01 -28.97
CA LEU A 93 6.84 -9.59 -28.63
C LEU A 93 7.33 -10.19 -27.30
N ALA A 94 6.45 -10.43 -26.32
CA ALA A 94 6.83 -10.98 -25.01
C ALA A 94 7.48 -12.36 -25.08
N ARG A 95 7.23 -13.12 -26.17
CA ARG A 95 7.89 -14.40 -26.44
C ARG A 95 9.41 -14.24 -26.56
N GLN A 96 9.86 -13.17 -27.19
CA GLN A 96 11.26 -12.96 -27.58
C GLN A 96 11.95 -11.86 -26.77
N TYR A 97 11.20 -10.85 -26.28
CA TYR A 97 11.78 -9.66 -25.68
C TYR A 97 11.32 -9.43 -24.23
N VAL A 98 12.29 -9.26 -23.33
CA VAL A 98 12.05 -9.06 -21.89
C VAL A 98 11.25 -7.78 -21.60
N PHE A 99 11.52 -6.69 -22.33
CA PHE A 99 10.78 -5.43 -22.14
C PHE A 99 9.27 -5.61 -22.40
N ALA A 100 8.90 -6.42 -23.40
CA ALA A 100 7.50 -6.67 -23.75
C ALA A 100 6.78 -7.53 -22.70
N ARG A 101 7.50 -8.40 -21.97
CA ARG A 101 6.93 -9.14 -20.83
C ARG A 101 6.44 -8.20 -19.72
N GLN A 102 7.10 -7.05 -19.53
CA GLN A 102 6.65 -6.05 -18.57
C GLN A 102 5.33 -5.36 -19.01
N LEU A 103 5.05 -5.32 -20.31
CA LEU A 103 3.81 -4.77 -20.86
C LEU A 103 2.62 -5.73 -20.69
N VAL A 104 2.87 -7.05 -20.67
CA VAL A 104 1.87 -8.09 -20.38
C VAL A 104 1.50 -8.10 -18.89
N ASN A 105 2.45 -7.77 -18.01
CA ASN A 105 2.20 -7.69 -16.57
C ASN A 105 1.45 -6.40 -16.22
N THR A 106 0.12 -6.43 -16.28
CA THR A 106 -0.73 -5.23 -16.16
C THR A 106 -1.02 -4.77 -14.74
N GLY A 107 -0.43 -5.43 -13.74
CA GLY A 107 -0.57 -4.99 -12.36
C GLY A 107 0.24 -5.87 -11.43
N ARG A 108 1.31 -5.32 -10.86
CA ARG A 108 1.98 -5.93 -9.71
C ARG A 108 0.96 -6.06 -8.58
N MET A 109 0.61 -7.29 -8.22
CA MET A 109 -0.52 -7.61 -7.35
C MET A 109 -0.27 -7.30 -5.86
N ALA A 110 0.95 -6.94 -5.47
CA ALA A 110 1.36 -6.88 -4.06
C ALA A 110 2.32 -5.72 -3.72
N ILE A 111 2.23 -4.57 -4.39
CA ILE A 111 3.01 -3.39 -3.96
C ILE A 111 2.22 -2.64 -2.88
N ALA A 112 2.91 -2.29 -1.79
CA ALA A 112 2.39 -1.37 -0.78
C ALA A 112 2.19 0.03 -1.38
N ASN A 113 1.01 0.60 -1.18
CA ASN A 113 0.70 1.93 -1.71
C ASN A 113 1.52 3.00 -0.95
N PRO A 114 2.28 3.85 -1.66
CA PRO A 114 2.87 5.02 -1.03
C PRO A 114 1.78 6.04 -0.69
N TYR A 115 2.00 6.80 0.38
CA TYR A 115 1.14 7.88 0.83
C TYR A 115 1.82 9.23 0.55
N THR A 116 1.59 9.74 -0.65
CA THR A 116 2.26 10.97 -1.13
C THR A 116 1.49 12.24 -0.78
N ARG A 117 0.22 12.09 -0.38
CA ARG A 117 -0.69 13.20 -0.07
C ARG A 117 -1.17 13.22 1.39
N SER A 118 -0.53 12.43 2.25
CA SER A 118 -0.91 12.36 3.67
C SER A 118 -0.33 13.53 4.44
N SER A 119 -1.19 14.25 5.14
CA SER A 119 -0.82 15.26 6.14
C SER A 119 -0.01 14.69 7.31
N ALA A 120 -0.02 13.38 7.51
CA ALA A 120 0.79 12.71 8.53
C ALA A 120 2.20 12.33 8.03
N CYS A 121 2.53 12.58 6.77
CA CYS A 121 3.83 12.25 6.18
C CYS A 121 4.55 13.53 5.74
N ALA A 122 5.84 13.62 6.06
CA ALA A 122 6.72 14.63 5.51
C ALA A 122 7.09 14.33 4.05
N GLU A 123 7.73 15.27 3.38
CA GLU A 123 8.29 15.07 2.05
C GLU A 123 9.28 13.88 2.04
N GLY A 124 9.13 12.97 1.09
CA GLY A 124 9.89 11.70 1.04
C GLY A 124 9.39 10.60 2.00
N GLY A 125 8.39 10.90 2.84
CA GLY A 125 7.74 9.93 3.72
C GLY A 125 6.64 9.10 3.04
N GLY A 126 5.88 8.36 3.85
CA GLY A 126 4.71 7.61 3.38
C GLY A 126 5.04 6.34 2.58
N VAL A 127 6.27 5.83 2.67
CA VAL A 127 6.71 4.61 1.98
C VAL A 127 6.79 3.45 2.97
N SER A 128 6.33 2.27 2.56
CA SER A 128 6.48 1.06 3.37
C SER A 128 7.95 0.65 3.44
N MET A 129 8.44 0.41 4.65
CA MET A 129 9.75 -0.21 4.86
C MET A 129 9.70 -1.68 4.41
N GLN A 130 10.74 -2.14 3.73
CA GLN A 130 10.89 -3.56 3.39
C GLN A 130 11.28 -4.35 4.64
N ASN A 131 10.80 -5.60 4.72
CA ASN A 131 11.19 -6.50 5.80
C ASN A 131 12.61 -7.03 5.58
N VAL A 132 13.61 -6.22 5.94
CA VAL A 132 15.03 -6.57 5.82
C VAL A 132 15.53 -7.28 7.07
N SER A 133 16.55 -8.11 6.89
CA SER A 133 17.25 -8.79 7.99
C SER A 133 18.24 -7.86 8.69
N PHE A 134 18.45 -8.08 9.98
CA PHE A 134 19.48 -7.45 10.79
C PHE A 134 19.95 -8.42 11.89
N HIS A 135 21.04 -8.07 12.59
CA HIS A 135 21.48 -8.78 13.79
C HIS A 135 21.17 -7.97 15.05
N TRP A 136 20.59 -8.62 16.05
CA TRP A 136 20.38 -8.06 17.37
C TRP A 136 21.70 -7.86 18.10
N ALA A 137 21.68 -7.06 19.18
CA ALA A 137 22.86 -6.79 19.99
C ALA A 137 23.44 -8.04 20.68
N ASP A 138 22.61 -9.08 20.88
CA ASP A 138 23.02 -10.38 21.41
C ASP A 138 23.59 -11.33 20.34
N GLY A 139 23.67 -10.88 19.09
CA GLY A 139 24.17 -11.63 17.94
C GLY A 139 23.13 -12.53 17.27
N SER A 140 21.89 -12.57 17.75
CA SER A 140 20.81 -13.33 17.11
C SER A 140 20.30 -12.64 15.84
N ASP A 141 19.72 -13.42 14.92
CA ASP A 141 19.13 -12.91 13.69
C ASP A 141 17.72 -12.34 13.93
N GLY A 142 17.38 -11.26 13.23
CA GLY A 142 16.07 -10.63 13.27
C GLY A 142 15.67 -10.01 11.93
N THR A 143 14.41 -9.62 11.84
CA THR A 143 13.86 -8.87 10.70
C THR A 143 13.12 -7.63 11.18
N VAL A 144 13.00 -6.60 10.35
CA VAL A 144 12.30 -5.35 10.70
C VAL A 144 10.91 -5.61 11.28
N ASN A 145 10.19 -6.61 10.79
CA ASN A 145 8.88 -6.97 11.32
C ASN A 145 8.92 -7.49 12.77
N ASP A 146 10.03 -8.08 13.21
CA ASP A 146 10.21 -8.50 14.60
C ASP A 146 10.27 -7.28 15.53
N LEU A 147 10.74 -6.12 15.04
CA LEU A 147 10.71 -4.87 15.78
C LEU A 147 9.29 -4.41 16.08
N LEU A 148 8.33 -4.65 15.18
CA LEU A 148 6.92 -4.30 15.40
C LEU A 148 6.32 -5.08 16.58
N ARG A 149 6.69 -6.37 16.69
CA ARG A 149 6.29 -7.23 17.82
C ARG A 149 6.98 -6.79 19.10
N TRP A 150 8.30 -6.56 19.03
CA TRP A 150 9.10 -6.07 20.16
C TRP A 150 8.58 -4.72 20.70
N ALA A 151 8.17 -3.81 19.82
CA ALA A 151 7.60 -2.52 20.19
C ALA A 151 6.20 -2.62 20.81
N GLY A 152 5.51 -3.75 20.64
CA GLY A 152 4.13 -3.93 21.09
C GLY A 152 3.14 -2.98 20.39
N GLY A 153 3.34 -2.72 19.09
CA GLY A 153 2.49 -1.82 18.31
C GLY A 153 2.73 -0.32 18.56
N ARG A 154 3.82 0.05 19.24
CA ARG A 154 4.27 1.45 19.35
C ARG A 154 5.02 1.87 18.10
N LEU A 155 5.10 3.19 17.88
CA LEU A 155 5.94 3.77 16.84
C LEU A 155 7.41 3.45 17.11
N LEU A 156 8.14 3.16 16.02
CA LEU A 156 9.56 2.87 16.02
C LEU A 156 10.32 4.02 15.36
N LEU A 157 11.40 4.46 16.00
CA LEU A 157 12.39 5.34 15.40
C LEU A 157 13.66 4.53 15.18
N LEU A 158 14.06 4.35 13.93
CA LEU A 158 15.31 3.69 13.57
C LEU A 158 16.39 4.74 13.39
N VAL A 159 17.44 4.67 14.22
CA VAL A 159 18.58 5.57 14.16
C VAL A 159 19.75 4.80 13.55
N PHE A 160 20.31 5.33 12.46
CA PHE A 160 21.46 4.75 11.77
C PHE A 160 22.69 5.60 12.04
N GLY A 161 23.80 4.96 12.40
CA GLY A 161 25.06 5.59 12.74
C GLY A 161 25.72 4.92 13.95
N ASP A 162 26.89 5.40 14.35
CA ASP A 162 27.47 4.98 15.61
C ASP A 162 26.57 5.45 16.75
N ALA A 163 25.94 4.50 17.42
CA ALA A 163 25.34 4.75 18.72
C ALA A 163 26.50 5.08 19.67
N GLY A 164 26.81 6.38 19.78
CA GLY A 164 27.90 6.87 20.61
C GLY A 164 27.88 6.22 21.98
N ARG A 165 29.07 5.77 22.42
CA ARG A 165 29.32 5.53 23.85
C ARG A 165 29.19 6.85 24.62
#